data_AF-A0AAP2BPI5-F1
#
_entry.id   AF-A0AAP2BPI5-F1
#
_cell.length_a   1.000
_cell.length_b   1.000
_cell.length_c   1.000
_cell.angle_alpha   90.00
_cell.angle_beta   90.00
_cell.angle_gamma   90.00
#
_symmetry.space_group_name_H-M   'P 1'
#
loop_
_entity.id
_entity.type
_entity.pdbx_description
1 polymer ?
#
loop_
_entity_poly.entity_id
_entity_poly.type
_entity_poly.pdbx_seq_one_letter_code
_entity_poly.pdbx_strand_id
1 'polypeptide(L)' 'MAVTWRAVFWCLDIMDSAGADLIKGIPLITGADLLAQYHYMSLGFSLYVVCDDPANDNPTAADLGTKSHLYVVTE' A
#
# COMPACT_ATOMS: atom_id res chain seq x y z
N MET A 1 -0.89 -10.47 -3.78
CA MET A 1 -1.34 -9.24 -3.08
C MET A 1 -2.72 -8.85 -3.58
N ALA A 2 -3.54 -8.23 -2.75
CA ALA A 2 -4.87 -7.73 -3.14
C ALA A 2 -5.09 -6.32 -2.59
N VAL A 3 -5.70 -5.43 -3.37
CA VAL A 3 -6.02 -4.06 -2.98
C VAL A 3 -7.53 -3.87 -3.06
N THR A 4 -8.17 -3.45 -1.96
CA THR A 4 -9.63 -3.40 -1.83
C THR A 4 -10.09 -2.07 -1.23
N TRP A 5 -11.11 -1.45 -1.82
CA TRP A 5 -11.74 -0.26 -1.26
C TRP A 5 -12.63 -0.66 -0.07
N ARG A 6 -12.37 -0.06 1.10
CA ARG A 6 -13.16 -0.26 2.33
C ARG A 6 -13.93 0.99 2.70
N ALA A 7 -14.85 1.39 1.83
CA ALA A 7 -15.77 2.53 1.96
C ALA A 7 -15.13 3.93 2.00
N VAL A 8 -14.02 4.10 2.72
CA VAL A 8 -13.36 5.40 2.94
C VAL A 8 -11.85 5.40 2.64
N PHE A 9 -11.21 4.23 2.55
CA PHE A 9 -9.81 4.10 2.18
C PHE A 9 -9.53 2.76 1.50
N TRP A 10 -8.40 2.67 0.81
CA TRP A 10 -7.90 1.45 0.23
C TRP A 10 -7.09 0.62 1.24
N CYS A 11 -7.33 -0.69 1.27
CA CYS A 11 -6.56 -1.66 2.04
C CYS A 11 -5.70 -2.53 1.13
N LEU A 12 -4.45 -2.76 1.52
CA LEU A 12 -3.57 -3.74 0.95
C LEU A 12 -3.48 -4.99 1.84
N ASP A 13 -3.65 -6.13 1.20
CA ASP A 13 -3.46 -7.46 1.76
C ASP A 13 -2.29 -8.16 1.07
N ILE A 14 -1.36 -8.69 1.86
CA ILE A 14 -0.18 -9.45 1.41
C ILE A 14 -0.37 -10.90 1.81
N MET A 15 -0.14 -11.79 0.85
CA MET A 15 -0.23 -13.24 1.00
C MET A 15 1.05 -13.86 0.47
N ASP A 16 1.41 -15.05 0.97
CA ASP A 16 2.49 -15.84 0.41
C ASP A 16 2.11 -16.44 -0.96
N SER A 17 3.03 -17.18 -1.57
CA SER A 17 2.81 -17.83 -2.87
C SER A 17 1.75 -18.95 -2.84
N ALA A 18 1.43 -19.48 -1.67
CA ALA A 18 0.38 -20.48 -1.48
C ALA A 18 -0.99 -19.83 -1.21
N GLY A 19 -1.05 -18.50 -1.09
CA GLY A 19 -2.25 -17.75 -0.76
C GLY A 19 -2.54 -17.66 0.73
N ALA A 20 -1.61 -18.08 1.60
CA ALA A 20 -1.74 -17.89 3.04
C ALA A 20 -1.51 -16.42 3.40
N ASP A 21 -2.30 -15.94 4.35
CA ASP A 21 -2.27 -14.54 4.76
C ASP A 21 -0.99 -14.21 5.53
N LEU A 22 -0.25 -13.19 5.07
CA LEU A 22 0.94 -12.68 5.76
C LEU A 22 0.63 -11.38 6.51
N ILE A 23 0.04 -10.41 5.82
CA ILE A 23 -0.34 -9.11 6.39
C ILE A 23 -1.69 -8.70 5.81
N LYS A 24 -2.59 -8.20 6.65
CA LYS A 24 -3.93 -7.80 6.24
C LYS A 24 -4.28 -6.38 6.65
N GLY A 25 -5.03 -5.71 5.78
CA GLY A 25 -5.68 -4.45 6.08
C GLY A 25 -4.73 -3.27 6.19
N ILE A 26 -3.57 -3.30 5.52
CA ILE A 26 -2.63 -2.16 5.52
C ILE A 26 -3.34 -0.98 4.84
N PRO A 27 -3.57 0.15 5.52
CA PRO A 27 -4.15 1.32 4.88
C PRO A 27 -3.14 1.92 3.90
N LEU A 28 -3.59 2.28 2.69
CA LEU A 28 -2.77 3.03 1.74
C LEU A 28 -2.65 4.49 2.19
N ILE A 29 -1.56 4.80 2.89
CA ILE A 29 -1.25 6.15 3.39
C ILE A 29 -0.15 6.79 2.54
N THR A 30 -0.42 7.97 1.99
CA THR A 30 0.53 8.70 1.14
C THR A 30 1.75 9.14 1.96
N GLY A 31 2.95 8.95 1.40
CA GLY A 31 4.21 9.41 2.00
C GLY A 31 4.77 8.56 3.15
N ALA A 32 4.07 7.51 3.57
CA ALA A 32 4.54 6.57 4.60
C ALA A 32 5.12 5.30 3.96
N ASP A 33 6.16 4.73 4.58
CA ASP A 33 6.53 3.33 4.31
C ASP A 33 5.49 2.42 4.94
N LEU A 34 4.66 1.82 4.10
CA LEU A 34 3.56 0.96 4.52
C LEU A 34 4.05 -0.32 5.22
N LEU A 35 5.32 -0.70 5.04
CA LEU A 35 5.93 -1.88 5.64
C LEU A 35 6.80 -1.58 6.86
N ALA A 36 6.94 -0.31 7.28
CA ALA A 36 7.80 0.06 8.41
C ALA A 36 7.48 -0.72 9.70
N GLN A 37 6.19 -0.89 10.02
CA GLN A 37 5.77 -1.65 11.20
C GLN A 37 6.04 -3.17 11.09
N TYR A 38 6.28 -3.68 9.89
CA TYR A 38 6.53 -5.09 9.58
C TYR A 38 7.99 -5.36 9.24
N HIS A 39 8.90 -4.44 9.56
CA HIS A 39 10.32 -4.57 9.21
C HIS A 39 10.96 -5.86 9.74
N TYR A 40 10.49 -6.37 10.89
CA TYR A 40 10.93 -7.64 11.45
C TYR A 40 10.67 -8.86 10.55
N MET A 41 9.78 -8.75 9.56
CA MET A 41 9.52 -9.80 8.57
C MET A 41 10.57 -9.86 7.46
N SER A 42 11.48 -8.88 7.37
CA SER A 42 12.61 -8.85 6.43
C SER A 42 12.22 -9.13 4.98
N LEU A 43 11.17 -8.45 4.49
CA LEU A 43 10.62 -8.67 3.14
C LEU A 43 11.55 -8.16 2.01
N GLY A 44 12.56 -7.34 2.34
CA GLY A 44 13.59 -6.90 1.38
C GLY A 44 13.17 -5.76 0.45
N PHE A 45 12.02 -5.13 0.69
CA PHE A 45 11.54 -3.96 -0.04
C PHE A 45 10.61 -3.12 0.84
N SER A 46 10.41 -1.86 0.45
CA SER A 46 9.41 -0.97 1.04
C SER A 46 8.25 -0.72 0.08
N LEU A 47 7.11 -0.32 0.62
CA LEU A 47 5.94 0.06 -0.16
C LEU A 47 5.55 1.49 0.17
N TYR A 48 5.32 2.29 -0.86
CA TYR A 48 4.93 3.69 -0.71
C TYR A 48 3.74 4.02 -1.59
N VAL A 49 2.89 4.90 -1.10
CA VAL A 49 1.86 5.54 -1.92
C VAL A 49 2.32 6.95 -2.23
N VAL A 50 2.26 7.32 -3.51
CA VAL A 50 2.62 8.64 -4.02
C VAL A 50 1.46 9.18 -4.84
N CYS A 51 1.11 10.44 -4.62
CA CYS A 51 0.11 11.17 -5.39
C CYS A 51 0.80 12.18 -6.33
N ASP A 52 0.23 12.36 -7.53
CA ASP A 52 0.76 13.30 -8.52
C ASP A 52 0.61 14.75 -8.08
N ASP A 53 -0.42 15.02 -7.28
CA ASP A 53 -0.63 16.33 -6.66
C ASP A 53 -0.08 16.28 -5.21
N PRO A 54 0.96 17.08 -4.89
CA PRO A 54 1.57 17.12 -3.56
C PRO A 54 0.62 17.67 -2.48
N ALA A 55 -0.49 18.30 -2.84
CA ALA A 55 -1.54 18.71 -1.91
C ALA A 55 -2.57 17.61 -1.63
N ASN A 56 -2.50 16.46 -2.32
CA ASN A 56 -3.52 15.43 -2.23
C ASN A 56 -3.33 14.53 -1.00
N ASP A 57 -4.44 14.22 -0.35
CA ASP A 57 -4.53 13.24 0.74
C ASP A 57 -4.30 11.79 0.23
N ASN A 58 -4.56 10.82 1.09
CA ASN A 58 -4.57 9.40 0.75
C ASN A 58 -5.46 9.09 -0.48
N PRO A 59 -5.16 8.01 -1.23
CA PRO A 59 -5.92 7.64 -2.43
C PRO A 59 -7.43 7.55 -2.19
N THR A 60 -8.20 8.13 -3.10
CA THR A 60 -9.66 8.03 -3.10
C THR A 60 -10.13 6.80 -3.90
N ALA A 61 -11.41 6.46 -3.81
CA ALA A 61 -12.00 5.32 -4.52
C ALA A 61 -11.79 5.36 -6.04
N ALA A 62 -11.55 6.54 -6.61
CA ALA A 62 -11.54 6.77 -8.05
C ALA A 62 -10.16 7.11 -8.63
N ASP A 63 -9.15 7.38 -7.79
CA ASP A 63 -7.87 7.90 -8.26
C ASP A 63 -6.70 6.92 -8.19
N LEU A 64 -6.84 5.80 -7.47
CA LEU A 64 -5.80 4.79 -7.37
C LEU A 64 -5.50 4.17 -8.74
N GLY A 65 -4.24 4.26 -9.16
CA GLY A 65 -3.74 3.85 -10.47
C GLY A 65 -3.80 4.95 -11.54
N THR A 66 -4.35 6.13 -11.25
CA THR A 66 -4.42 7.25 -12.21
C THR A 66 -3.74 8.52 -11.72
N LYS A 67 -4.03 8.97 -10.49
CA LYS A 67 -3.39 10.15 -9.85
C LYS A 67 -2.68 9.80 -8.54
N SER A 68 -2.83 8.56 -8.10
CA SER A 68 -2.14 8.01 -6.94
C SER A 68 -1.64 6.61 -7.29
N HIS A 69 -0.46 6.26 -6.80
CA HIS A 69 0.27 5.08 -7.24
C HIS A 69 0.89 4.36 -6.03
N LEU A 70 0.74 3.04 -6.01
CA LEU A 70 1.43 2.16 -5.07
C LEU A 70 2.74 1.71 -5.72
N TYR A 71 3.86 2.10 -5.12
CA TYR A 71 5.20 1.76 -5.58
C TYR A 71 5.87 0.73 -4.67
N VAL A 72 6.64 -0.15 -5.30
CA VAL A 72 7.66 -0.95 -4.64
C VAL A 72 8.98 -0.19 -4.74
N VAL A 73 9.68 -0.05 -3.62
CA VAL A 73 11.02 0.52 -3.57
C VAL A 73 11.99 -0.58 -3.17
N THR A 74 12.98 -0.84 -4.03
CA THR A 74 14.09 -1.77 -3.80
C THR A 74 15.41 -1.00 -3.85
N GLU A 75 16.47 -1.59 -3.29
CA GLU A 75 17.84 -1.12 -3.51
C GLU A 75 18.29 -1.28 -4.97
#